data_AF-H5TAA5-F1
#
_entry.id   AF-H5TAA5-F1
#
_cell.length_a   1.000
_cell.length_b   1.000
_cell.length_c   1.000
_cell.angle_alpha   90.00
_cell.angle_beta   90.00
_cell.angle_gamma   90.00
#
_symmetry.space_group_name_H-M   'P 1'
#
loop_
_entity.id
_entity.type
_entity.pdbx_description
1 polymer ?
#
loop_
_entity_poly.entity_id
_entity_poly.type
_entity_poly.pdbx_seq_one_letter_code
_entity_poly.pdbx_strand_id
1 'polypeptide(L)'
;MLLLACLALVVLLYSSTTHYSPMLRHYISPELKQESYAGLWPAAKNGSESALNMLSELAALNNDIFWLEKVASLQNLQAILALADLSDGSNKTFWWQQAAIIGHAPSQFELSFLVDSIQQRIRYLEQAAMNEHIPAIIALSKFYYENRDASNALRWLTRAVEYDKSSTFKLARMLFREGFEAQARAAFNKAVAYTPIAKNYVDVLNNYKQTTLSSLISQPTSMPAYCAQQLQFVATSLDGAVQAMNIKHAFERDKRLSTLPICVSSIIWLAQNELECDLADGRKVCDLSSVAKQSFVPNYTHLVFFLEEGKAYVNDGAMFLAQDDTYAVFVHELAHFVGFVDEYSLPSALAQQHCYKSYAPNLLVSNDEILYEHEKYQLWQRYQDQLILLNLPNRGEELSEDKQSNKYTKRLSLDIAPSLTCESLDLTAYKPSSQLTFMEYHDTRNIPPIYILMWKDLLKQRHHDIAVTALFMKSAQQSDNQGAALYWSGF
;
A
#
# COMPACT_ATOMS: atom_id res chain seq x y z
N MET A 1 -31.39 -70.09 -33.46
CA MET A 1 -29.98 -69.87 -33.06
C MET A 1 -29.37 -68.57 -33.58
N LEU A 2 -29.88 -67.91 -34.64
CA LEU A 2 -29.35 -66.60 -35.09
C LEU A 2 -29.84 -65.38 -34.28
N LEU A 3 -30.99 -65.45 -33.60
CA LEU A 3 -31.56 -64.32 -32.83
C LEU A 3 -30.86 -64.05 -31.49
N LEU A 4 -30.20 -65.05 -30.90
CA LEU A 4 -29.44 -64.91 -29.65
C LEU A 4 -28.04 -64.31 -29.86
N ALA A 5 -27.50 -64.37 -31.08
CA ALA A 5 -26.18 -63.82 -31.40
C ALA A 5 -26.20 -62.29 -31.59
N CYS A 6 -27.32 -61.70 -32.03
CA CYS A 6 -27.43 -60.24 -32.20
C CYS A 6 -27.63 -59.51 -30.86
N LEU A 7 -28.30 -60.11 -29.88
CA LEU A 7 -28.51 -59.47 -28.57
C LEU A 7 -27.23 -59.45 -27.70
N ALA A 8 -26.35 -60.45 -27.86
CA ALA A 8 -25.08 -60.50 -27.14
C ALA A 8 -24.05 -59.48 -27.65
N LEU A 9 -24.12 -59.08 -28.93
CA LEU A 9 -23.19 -58.12 -29.51
C LEU A 9 -23.48 -56.66 -29.09
N VAL A 10 -24.74 -56.34 -28.76
CA VAL A 10 -25.15 -55.00 -28.31
C VAL A 10 -24.75 -54.76 -26.86
N VAL A 11 -24.76 -55.80 -26.02
CA VAL A 11 -24.37 -55.69 -24.60
C VAL A 11 -22.85 -55.64 -24.42
N LEU A 12 -22.06 -56.26 -25.31
CA LEU A 12 -20.59 -56.27 -25.23
C LEU A 12 -19.92 -55.00 -25.78
N LEU A 13 -20.63 -54.14 -26.50
CA LEU A 13 -20.13 -52.83 -26.94
C LEU A 13 -20.34 -51.72 -25.90
N TYR A 14 -21.07 -51.99 -24.81
CA TYR A 14 -21.26 -51.04 -23.72
C TYR A 14 -20.16 -51.09 -22.65
N SER A 15 -19.27 -52.10 -22.67
CA SER A 15 -18.28 -52.30 -21.62
C SER A 15 -16.83 -51.98 -22.00
N SER A 16 -16.55 -51.50 -23.22
CA SER A 16 -15.19 -51.15 -23.62
C SER A 16 -15.06 -49.73 -24.17
N THR A 17 -14.31 -48.93 -23.40
CA THR A 17 -13.40 -47.88 -23.87
C THR A 17 -14.00 -46.62 -24.51
N THR A 18 -14.04 -45.56 -23.70
CA THR A 18 -13.20 -44.37 -23.91
C THR A 18 -12.83 -44.03 -25.35
N HIS A 19 -13.80 -43.66 -26.19
CA HIS A 19 -13.66 -42.74 -27.33
C HIS A 19 -15.05 -42.44 -27.91
N TYR A 20 -15.78 -41.52 -27.27
CA TYR A 20 -17.05 -41.02 -27.81
C TYR A 20 -16.79 -40.12 -29.03
N SER A 21 -17.01 -40.67 -30.21
CA SER A 21 -16.96 -39.96 -31.49
C SER A 21 -18.21 -39.06 -31.67
N PRO A 22 -18.07 -37.81 -32.15
CA PRO A 22 -19.21 -36.94 -32.48
C PRO A 22 -20.16 -37.49 -33.54
N MET A 23 -19.78 -38.57 -34.26
CA MET A 23 -20.60 -39.16 -35.32
C MET A 23 -21.81 -39.97 -34.83
N LEU A 24 -21.86 -40.39 -33.55
CA LEU A 24 -23.05 -41.06 -33.00
C LEU A 24 -24.18 -40.08 -32.62
N ARG A 25 -23.95 -38.76 -32.72
CA ARG A 25 -24.94 -37.70 -32.41
C ARG A 25 -26.17 -37.68 -33.34
N HIS A 26 -26.27 -38.54 -34.35
CA HIS A 26 -27.24 -38.39 -35.44
C HIS A 26 -28.16 -39.59 -35.71
N TYR A 27 -28.12 -40.66 -34.91
CA TYR A 27 -28.84 -41.91 -35.24
C TYR A 27 -29.62 -42.54 -34.09
N ILE A 28 -30.25 -41.74 -33.21
CA ILE A 28 -31.37 -42.24 -32.41
C ILE A 28 -32.65 -41.84 -33.16
N SER A 29 -33.43 -42.81 -33.62
CA SER A 29 -34.72 -42.48 -34.26
C SER A 29 -35.64 -41.79 -33.24
N PRO A 30 -36.53 -40.90 -33.66
CA PRO A 30 -37.50 -40.26 -32.76
C PRO A 30 -38.28 -41.28 -31.91
N GLU A 31 -38.60 -42.46 -32.46
CA GLU A 31 -39.25 -43.53 -31.69
C GLU A 31 -38.36 -44.10 -30.59
N LEU A 32 -37.10 -44.45 -30.90
CA LEU A 32 -36.13 -44.96 -29.92
C LEU A 32 -35.83 -43.93 -28.81
N LYS A 33 -35.83 -42.64 -29.15
CA LYS A 33 -35.68 -41.55 -28.19
C LYS A 33 -36.86 -41.50 -27.21
N GLN A 34 -38.08 -41.58 -27.74
CA GLN A 34 -39.30 -41.53 -26.93
C GLN A 34 -39.49 -42.78 -26.07
N GLU A 35 -39.13 -43.96 -26.58
CA GLU A 35 -39.09 -45.22 -25.82
C GLU A 35 -38.06 -45.17 -24.68
N SER A 36 -36.89 -44.59 -24.93
CA SER A 36 -35.83 -44.44 -23.92
C SER A 36 -36.30 -43.58 -22.74
N TYR A 37 -36.95 -42.44 -22.99
CA TYR A 37 -37.51 -41.62 -21.91
C TYR A 37 -38.67 -42.32 -21.19
N ALA A 38 -39.57 -42.99 -21.94
CA ALA A 38 -40.71 -43.70 -21.37
C ALA A 38 -40.28 -44.86 -20.46
N GLY A 39 -39.17 -45.53 -20.78
CA GLY A 39 -38.59 -46.59 -19.94
C GLY A 39 -37.91 -46.06 -18.68
N LEU A 40 -37.20 -44.93 -18.76
CA LEU A 40 -36.44 -44.36 -17.63
C LEU A 40 -37.32 -43.56 -16.65
N TRP A 41 -38.37 -42.88 -17.15
CA TRP A 41 -39.18 -41.96 -16.35
C TRP A 41 -39.87 -42.59 -15.12
N PRO A 42 -40.50 -43.77 -15.21
CA PRO A 42 -41.13 -44.40 -14.03
C PRO A 42 -40.12 -44.69 -12.92
N ALA A 43 -38.92 -45.17 -13.29
CA ALA A 43 -37.85 -45.46 -12.33
C ALA A 43 -37.33 -44.16 -11.69
N ALA A 44 -37.09 -43.12 -12.49
CA ALA A 44 -36.68 -41.81 -12.00
C ALA A 44 -37.72 -41.19 -11.05
N LYS A 45 -39.02 -41.26 -11.41
CA LYS A 45 -40.12 -40.78 -10.57
C LYS A 45 -40.26 -41.56 -9.25
N ASN A 46 -39.91 -42.84 -9.26
CA ASN A 46 -39.88 -43.69 -8.06
C ASN A 46 -38.59 -43.53 -7.23
N GLY A 47 -37.74 -42.54 -7.55
CA GLY A 47 -36.55 -42.19 -6.75
C GLY A 47 -35.25 -42.87 -7.19
N SER A 48 -35.19 -43.51 -8.37
CA SER A 48 -33.94 -44.06 -8.89
C SER A 48 -33.01 -42.95 -9.40
N GLU A 49 -31.96 -42.65 -8.63
CA GLU A 49 -30.94 -41.66 -8.99
C GLU A 49 -30.22 -42.01 -10.31
N SER A 50 -29.93 -43.29 -10.53
CA SER A 50 -29.30 -43.77 -11.77
C SER A 50 -30.19 -43.52 -12.98
N ALA A 51 -31.51 -43.80 -12.87
CA ALA A 51 -32.45 -43.51 -13.95
C ALA A 51 -32.60 -42.00 -14.18
N LEU A 52 -32.58 -41.20 -13.11
CA LEU A 52 -32.66 -39.74 -13.17
C LEU A 52 -31.45 -39.13 -13.90
N ASN A 53 -30.23 -39.60 -13.59
CA ASN A 53 -29.00 -39.15 -14.24
C ASN A 53 -28.96 -39.57 -15.71
N MET A 54 -29.32 -40.81 -16.05
CA MET A 54 -29.41 -41.23 -17.46
C MET A 54 -30.44 -40.42 -18.25
N LEU A 55 -31.59 -40.09 -17.63
CA LEU A 55 -32.61 -39.28 -18.27
C LEU A 55 -32.10 -37.85 -18.49
N SER A 56 -31.40 -37.27 -17.51
CA SER A 56 -30.73 -35.97 -17.64
C SER A 56 -29.70 -35.97 -18.76
N GLU A 57 -28.82 -36.98 -18.83
CA GLU A 57 -27.80 -37.08 -19.88
C GLU A 57 -28.43 -37.20 -21.27
N LEU A 58 -29.42 -38.08 -21.40
CA LEU A 58 -30.13 -38.26 -22.66
C LEU A 58 -30.83 -36.95 -23.10
N ALA A 59 -31.48 -36.26 -22.16
CA ALA A 59 -32.16 -35.00 -22.45
C ALA A 59 -31.17 -33.88 -22.80
N ALA A 60 -30.04 -33.77 -22.09
CA ALA A 60 -29.00 -32.79 -22.37
C ALA A 60 -28.33 -33.03 -23.73
N LEU A 61 -28.00 -34.28 -24.07
CA LEU A 61 -27.42 -34.64 -25.37
C LEU A 61 -28.31 -34.26 -26.56
N ASN A 62 -29.62 -34.22 -26.34
CA ASN A 62 -30.61 -33.92 -27.36
C ASN A 62 -31.19 -32.49 -27.26
N ASN A 63 -30.68 -31.65 -26.37
CA ASN A 63 -31.24 -30.33 -26.04
C ASN A 63 -32.76 -30.36 -25.79
N ASP A 64 -33.23 -31.40 -25.12
CA ASP A 64 -34.65 -31.67 -24.92
C ASP A 64 -35.17 -30.95 -23.67
N ILE A 65 -35.54 -29.68 -23.84
CA ILE A 65 -35.92 -28.77 -22.73
C ILE A 65 -37.06 -29.36 -21.89
N PHE A 66 -38.07 -29.99 -22.52
CA PHE A 66 -39.20 -30.57 -21.78
C PHE A 66 -38.74 -31.65 -20.80
N TRP A 67 -37.89 -32.58 -21.26
CA TRP A 67 -37.39 -33.65 -20.41
C TRP A 67 -36.38 -33.14 -19.39
N LEU A 68 -35.56 -32.16 -19.75
CA LEU A 68 -34.69 -31.48 -18.80
C LEU A 68 -35.50 -30.82 -17.67
N GLU A 69 -36.58 -30.09 -17.98
CA GLU A 69 -37.46 -29.48 -16.97
C GLU A 69 -38.13 -30.53 -16.08
N LYS A 70 -38.56 -31.67 -16.66
CA LYS A 70 -39.11 -32.79 -15.88
C LYS A 70 -38.09 -33.35 -14.90
N VAL A 71 -36.85 -33.54 -15.32
CA VAL A 71 -35.78 -34.08 -14.46
C VAL A 71 -35.33 -33.04 -13.43
N ALA A 72 -35.22 -31.77 -13.83
CA ALA A 72 -34.92 -30.65 -12.94
C ALA A 72 -36.00 -30.46 -11.85
N SER A 73 -37.28 -30.75 -12.15
CA SER A 73 -38.36 -30.71 -11.15
C SER A 73 -38.19 -31.73 -10.02
N LEU A 74 -37.37 -32.76 -10.25
CA LEU A 74 -36.95 -33.74 -9.25
C LEU A 74 -35.59 -33.39 -8.61
N GLN A 75 -35.18 -32.11 -8.69
CA GLN A 75 -33.95 -31.55 -8.12
C GLN A 75 -32.65 -32.18 -8.65
N ASN A 76 -32.68 -32.73 -9.87
CA ASN A 76 -31.46 -33.25 -10.49
C ASN A 76 -30.53 -32.10 -10.93
N LEU A 77 -29.34 -32.04 -10.34
CA LEU A 77 -28.35 -30.99 -10.62
C LEU A 77 -27.94 -30.95 -12.09
N GLN A 78 -27.70 -32.10 -12.72
CA GLN A 78 -27.20 -32.17 -14.09
C GLN A 78 -28.20 -31.58 -15.09
N ALA A 79 -29.50 -31.85 -14.90
CA ALA A 79 -30.54 -31.26 -15.75
C ALA A 79 -30.69 -29.75 -15.52
N ILE A 80 -30.60 -29.30 -14.26
CA ILE A 80 -30.64 -27.87 -13.93
C ILE A 80 -29.47 -27.13 -14.59
N LEU A 81 -28.26 -27.68 -14.54
CA LEU A 81 -27.08 -27.07 -15.16
C LEU A 81 -27.19 -27.06 -16.69
N ALA A 82 -27.67 -28.16 -17.30
CA ALA A 82 -27.91 -28.20 -18.74
C ALA A 82 -28.95 -27.15 -19.18
N LEU A 83 -30.00 -26.93 -18.39
CA LEU A 83 -30.97 -25.86 -18.64
C LEU A 83 -30.35 -24.48 -18.51
N ALA A 84 -29.45 -24.27 -17.55
CA ALA A 84 -28.71 -23.01 -17.42
C ALA A 84 -27.80 -22.75 -18.64
N ASP A 85 -27.13 -23.78 -19.16
CA ASP A 85 -26.25 -23.67 -20.32
C ASP A 85 -27.02 -23.41 -21.62
N LEU A 86 -28.24 -23.95 -21.75
CA LEU A 86 -29.14 -23.74 -22.88
C LEU A 86 -29.97 -22.44 -22.78
N SER A 87 -29.89 -21.73 -21.66
CA SER A 87 -30.66 -20.51 -21.41
C SER A 87 -29.81 -19.25 -21.50
N ASP A 88 -30.47 -18.12 -21.74
CA ASP A 88 -29.88 -16.78 -21.70
C ASP A 88 -30.64 -15.86 -20.73
N GLY A 89 -29.99 -14.75 -20.34
CA GLY A 89 -30.58 -13.69 -19.53
C GLY A 89 -31.22 -14.19 -18.22
N SER A 90 -32.46 -13.76 -17.96
CA SER A 90 -33.19 -14.10 -16.73
C SER A 90 -33.44 -15.60 -16.54
N ASN A 91 -33.60 -16.35 -17.63
CA ASN A 91 -33.82 -17.80 -17.56
C ASN A 91 -32.57 -18.53 -17.09
N LYS A 92 -31.38 -18.09 -17.55
CA LYS A 92 -30.11 -18.62 -17.06
C LYS A 92 -29.93 -18.35 -15.57
N THR A 93 -30.21 -17.12 -15.14
CA THR A 93 -30.17 -16.75 -13.72
C THR A 93 -31.13 -17.58 -12.89
N PHE A 94 -32.35 -17.85 -13.38
CA PHE A 94 -33.31 -18.72 -12.70
C PHE A 94 -32.76 -20.13 -12.49
N TRP A 95 -32.19 -20.76 -13.51
CA TRP A 95 -31.62 -22.11 -13.38
C TRP A 95 -30.39 -22.15 -12.48
N TRP A 96 -29.54 -21.12 -12.51
CA TRP A 96 -28.46 -20.99 -11.54
C TRP A 96 -28.97 -20.84 -10.11
N GLN A 97 -30.08 -20.13 -9.88
CA GLN A 97 -30.71 -20.06 -8.56
C GLN A 97 -31.21 -21.44 -8.11
N GLN A 98 -31.81 -22.23 -9.00
CA GLN A 98 -32.20 -23.60 -8.67
C GLN A 98 -30.99 -24.47 -8.31
N ALA A 99 -29.89 -24.39 -9.08
CA ALA A 99 -28.66 -25.11 -8.79
C ALA A 99 -28.05 -24.66 -7.45
N ALA A 100 -28.09 -23.36 -7.15
CA ALA A 100 -27.59 -22.80 -5.91
C ALA A 100 -28.40 -23.26 -4.68
N ILE A 101 -29.73 -23.37 -4.81
CA ILE A 101 -30.62 -23.86 -3.74
C ILE A 101 -30.27 -25.30 -3.34
N ILE A 102 -29.87 -26.14 -4.30
CA ILE A 102 -29.47 -27.53 -4.04
C ILE A 102 -28.00 -27.69 -3.65
N GLY A 103 -27.28 -26.57 -3.41
CA GLY A 103 -25.91 -26.61 -2.89
C GLY A 103 -24.80 -26.55 -3.96
N HIS A 104 -25.11 -26.27 -5.23
CA HIS A 104 -24.08 -26.19 -6.27
C HIS A 104 -23.20 -24.95 -6.10
N ALA A 105 -22.00 -25.17 -5.55
CA ALA A 105 -21.08 -24.13 -5.15
C ALA A 105 -20.64 -23.18 -6.29
N PRO A 106 -20.33 -23.66 -7.51
CA PRO A 106 -20.05 -22.78 -8.65
C PRO A 106 -21.23 -21.87 -9.01
N SER A 107 -22.48 -22.38 -9.00
CA SER A 107 -23.65 -21.53 -9.28
C SER A 107 -23.88 -20.49 -8.19
N GLN A 108 -23.66 -20.84 -6.91
CA GLN A 108 -23.68 -19.86 -5.81
C GLN A 108 -22.63 -18.76 -6.05
N PHE A 109 -21.42 -19.13 -6.46
CA PHE A 109 -20.36 -18.17 -6.77
C PHE A 109 -20.71 -17.25 -7.96
N GLU A 110 -21.21 -17.80 -9.06
CA GLU A 110 -21.62 -17.01 -10.23
C GLU A 110 -22.75 -16.02 -9.90
N LEU A 111 -23.75 -16.46 -9.12
CA LEU A 111 -24.83 -15.59 -8.66
C LEU A 111 -24.34 -14.40 -7.83
N SER A 112 -23.21 -14.54 -7.13
CA SER A 112 -22.64 -13.45 -6.36
C SER A 112 -22.24 -12.26 -7.24
N PHE A 113 -21.91 -12.47 -8.52
CA PHE A 113 -21.56 -11.41 -9.46
C PHE A 113 -22.77 -10.69 -10.03
N LEU A 114 -23.92 -11.35 -10.05
CA LEU A 114 -25.16 -10.84 -10.64
C LEU A 114 -25.99 -9.98 -9.69
N VAL A 115 -25.70 -9.99 -8.39
CA VAL A 115 -26.44 -9.22 -7.39
C VAL A 115 -25.77 -7.87 -7.10
N ASP A 116 -26.59 -6.82 -7.00
CA ASP A 116 -26.12 -5.46 -6.70
C ASP A 116 -25.80 -5.26 -5.22
N SER A 117 -26.53 -5.95 -4.34
CA SER A 117 -26.36 -5.81 -2.90
C SER A 117 -25.11 -6.55 -2.41
N ILE A 118 -24.20 -5.83 -1.75
CA ILE A 118 -23.02 -6.42 -1.08
C ILE A 118 -23.45 -7.51 -0.09
N GLN A 119 -24.55 -7.31 0.65
CA GLN A 119 -25.04 -8.31 1.59
C GLN A 119 -25.50 -9.60 0.89
N GLN A 120 -26.16 -9.49 -0.27
CA GLN A 120 -26.55 -10.67 -1.06
C GLN A 120 -25.32 -11.35 -1.67
N ARG A 121 -24.37 -10.57 -2.17
CA ARG A 121 -23.09 -11.06 -2.72
C ARG A 121 -22.34 -11.89 -1.68
N ILE A 122 -22.18 -11.35 -0.47
CA ILE A 122 -21.53 -12.04 0.65
C ILE A 122 -22.28 -13.33 0.99
N ARG A 123 -23.63 -13.30 1.07
CA ARG A 123 -24.41 -14.52 1.34
C ARG A 123 -24.17 -15.63 0.31
N TYR A 124 -24.15 -15.30 -0.98
CA TYR A 124 -23.87 -16.27 -2.03
C TYR A 124 -22.43 -16.79 -1.96
N LEU A 125 -21.46 -15.91 -1.73
CA LEU A 125 -20.07 -16.31 -1.52
C LEU A 125 -19.91 -17.22 -0.30
N GLU A 126 -20.59 -16.93 0.80
CA GLU A 126 -20.54 -17.76 2.02
C GLU A 126 -21.14 -19.13 1.78
N GLN A 127 -22.27 -19.22 1.08
CA GLN A 127 -22.84 -20.50 0.67
C GLN A 127 -21.86 -21.30 -0.19
N ALA A 128 -21.27 -20.66 -1.22
CA ALA A 128 -20.29 -21.29 -2.09
C ALA A 128 -19.07 -21.79 -1.30
N ALA A 129 -18.55 -20.97 -0.39
CA ALA A 129 -17.38 -21.28 0.41
C ALA A 129 -17.67 -22.32 1.52
N MET A 130 -18.90 -22.40 2.01
CA MET A 130 -19.37 -23.50 2.87
C MET A 130 -19.42 -24.82 2.09
N ASN A 131 -19.79 -24.78 0.81
CA ASN A 131 -19.71 -25.91 -0.14
C ASN A 131 -18.30 -26.07 -0.77
N GLU A 132 -17.25 -25.68 -0.04
CA GLU A 132 -15.83 -25.84 -0.41
C GLU A 132 -15.40 -25.21 -1.74
N HIS A 133 -16.14 -24.20 -2.24
CA HIS A 133 -15.73 -23.49 -3.44
C HIS A 133 -14.50 -22.61 -3.18
N ILE A 134 -13.35 -23.04 -3.70
CA ILE A 134 -12.04 -22.40 -3.49
C ILE A 134 -12.05 -20.89 -3.86
N PRO A 135 -12.54 -20.47 -5.05
CA PRO A 135 -12.62 -19.04 -5.39
C PRO A 135 -13.42 -18.23 -4.38
N ALA A 136 -14.51 -18.78 -3.83
CA ALA A 136 -15.32 -18.09 -2.83
C ALA A 136 -14.59 -17.97 -1.49
N ILE A 137 -13.89 -19.02 -1.05
CA ILE A 137 -13.06 -19.00 0.17
C ILE A 137 -12.01 -17.88 0.08
N ILE A 138 -11.30 -17.78 -1.05
CA ILE A 138 -10.28 -16.76 -1.28
C ILE A 138 -10.90 -15.36 -1.39
N ALA A 139 -12.03 -15.22 -2.09
CA ALA A 139 -12.72 -13.95 -2.23
C ALA A 139 -13.19 -13.39 -0.88
N LEU A 140 -13.80 -14.23 -0.04
CA LEU A 140 -14.23 -13.84 1.31
C LEU A 140 -13.04 -13.50 2.21
N SER A 141 -11.96 -14.29 2.18
CA SER A 141 -10.79 -14.03 3.01
C SER A 141 -10.18 -12.66 2.70
N LYS A 142 -10.08 -12.31 1.41
CA LYS A 142 -9.62 -10.99 0.96
C LYS A 142 -10.59 -9.88 1.36
N PHE A 143 -11.89 -10.08 1.12
CA PHE A 143 -12.93 -9.10 1.46
C PHE A 143 -12.92 -8.74 2.95
N TYR A 144 -12.96 -9.74 3.83
CA TYR A 144 -12.99 -9.48 5.28
C TYR A 144 -11.66 -8.91 5.79
N TYR A 145 -10.52 -9.31 5.20
CA TYR A 145 -9.22 -8.72 5.52
C TYR A 145 -9.16 -7.22 5.18
N GLU A 146 -9.62 -6.83 4.00
CA GLU A 146 -9.62 -5.43 3.54
C GLU A 146 -10.60 -4.56 4.35
N ASN A 147 -11.75 -5.11 4.74
CA ASN A 147 -12.74 -4.44 5.58
C ASN A 147 -12.39 -4.43 7.08
N ARG A 148 -11.20 -4.93 7.47
CA ARG A 148 -10.74 -5.01 8.87
C ARG A 148 -11.70 -5.78 9.81
N ASP A 149 -12.49 -6.72 9.29
CA ASP A 149 -13.30 -7.65 10.10
C ASP A 149 -12.42 -8.82 10.53
N ALA A 150 -11.82 -8.69 11.71
CA ALA A 150 -10.83 -9.65 12.19
C ALA A 150 -11.39 -11.07 12.36
N SER A 151 -12.62 -11.18 12.89
CA SER A 151 -13.24 -12.47 13.18
C SER A 151 -13.48 -13.28 11.90
N ASN A 152 -14.09 -12.65 10.90
CA ASN A 152 -14.33 -13.33 9.63
C ASN A 152 -13.05 -13.46 8.79
N ALA A 153 -12.15 -12.48 8.84
CA ALA A 153 -10.87 -12.58 8.15
C ALA A 153 -10.06 -13.77 8.64
N LEU A 154 -9.91 -13.97 9.96
CA LEU A 154 -9.20 -15.13 10.51
C LEU A 154 -9.86 -16.45 10.08
N ARG A 155 -11.18 -16.54 10.15
CA ARG A 155 -11.94 -17.73 9.73
C ARG A 155 -11.64 -18.12 8.29
N TRP A 156 -11.73 -17.16 7.37
CA TRP A 156 -11.59 -17.43 5.93
C TRP A 156 -10.14 -17.50 5.50
N LEU A 157 -9.23 -16.71 6.07
CA LEU A 157 -7.80 -16.78 5.78
C LEU A 157 -7.20 -18.11 6.18
N THR A 158 -7.61 -18.68 7.33
CA THR A 158 -7.14 -20.00 7.79
C THR A 158 -7.47 -21.11 6.79
N ARG A 159 -8.59 -21.00 6.07
CA ARG A 159 -8.93 -21.93 4.97
C ARG A 159 -8.23 -21.56 3.67
N ALA A 160 -8.15 -20.27 3.36
CA ALA A 160 -7.58 -19.79 2.10
C ALA A 160 -6.10 -20.15 1.92
N VAL A 161 -5.30 -20.24 2.99
CA VAL A 161 -3.86 -20.58 2.90
C VAL A 161 -3.58 -21.98 2.34
N GLU A 162 -4.56 -22.88 2.34
CA GLU A 162 -4.44 -24.22 1.73
C GLU A 162 -4.40 -24.14 0.19
N TYR A 163 -5.06 -23.13 -0.38
CA TYR A 163 -5.25 -22.99 -1.83
C TYR A 163 -4.51 -21.78 -2.42
N ASP A 164 -4.38 -20.70 -1.65
CA ASP A 164 -3.68 -19.48 -2.02
C ASP A 164 -2.56 -19.18 -1.00
N LYS A 165 -1.34 -19.54 -1.40
CA LYS A 165 -0.14 -19.32 -0.57
C LYS A 165 0.08 -17.84 -0.24
N SER A 166 -0.37 -16.91 -1.09
CA SER A 166 -0.25 -15.47 -0.85
C SER A 166 -1.13 -14.97 0.30
N SER A 167 -2.18 -15.72 0.66
CA SER A 167 -3.00 -15.47 1.84
C SER A 167 -2.24 -15.71 3.15
N THR A 168 -1.13 -16.45 3.14
CA THR A 168 -0.33 -16.73 4.35
C THR A 168 0.18 -15.44 4.99
N PHE A 169 0.62 -14.48 4.17
CA PHE A 169 1.10 -13.19 4.64
C PHE A 169 -0.04 -12.35 5.27
N LYS A 170 -1.23 -12.37 4.66
CA LYS A 170 -2.42 -11.68 5.20
C LYS A 170 -2.85 -12.29 6.53
N LEU A 171 -2.85 -13.63 6.62
CA LEU A 171 -3.10 -14.35 7.87
C LEU A 171 -2.10 -13.96 8.96
N ALA A 172 -0.80 -13.91 8.63
CA ALA A 172 0.23 -13.51 9.59
C ALA A 172 0.01 -12.09 10.13
N ARG A 173 -0.29 -11.12 9.26
CA ARG A 173 -0.63 -9.75 9.67
C ARG A 173 -1.88 -9.70 10.54
N MET A 174 -2.92 -10.45 10.19
CA MET A 174 -4.17 -10.49 10.96
C MET A 174 -3.94 -11.12 12.35
N LEU A 175 -3.25 -12.27 12.43
CA LEU A 175 -2.88 -12.91 13.69
C LEU A 175 -2.07 -11.96 14.60
N PHE A 176 -1.15 -11.17 14.03
CA PHE A 176 -0.36 -10.22 14.81
C PHE A 176 -1.25 -9.12 15.41
N ARG A 177 -2.15 -8.54 14.60
CA ARG A 177 -3.08 -7.49 15.04
C ARG A 177 -4.02 -7.96 16.15
N GLU A 178 -4.43 -9.23 16.11
CA GLU A 178 -5.29 -9.85 17.13
C GLU A 178 -4.52 -10.36 18.36
N GLY A 179 -3.20 -10.11 18.45
CA GLY A 179 -2.37 -10.48 19.60
C GLY A 179 -1.89 -11.92 19.62
N PHE A 180 -2.13 -12.71 18.57
CA PHE A 180 -1.63 -14.09 18.43
C PHE A 180 -0.17 -14.13 17.94
N GLU A 181 0.74 -13.46 18.65
CA GLU A 181 2.12 -13.21 18.19
C GLU A 181 2.90 -14.47 17.79
N ALA A 182 2.82 -15.55 18.58
CA ALA A 182 3.55 -16.77 18.28
C ALA A 182 3.09 -17.40 16.95
N GLN A 183 1.78 -17.41 16.70
CA GLN A 183 1.20 -17.91 15.45
C GLN A 183 1.54 -16.98 14.28
N ALA A 184 1.48 -15.66 14.51
CA ALA A 184 1.86 -14.66 13.52
C ALA A 184 3.33 -14.82 13.09
N ARG A 185 4.26 -14.99 14.05
CA ARG A 185 5.69 -15.22 13.78
C ARG A 185 5.90 -16.48 12.94
N ALA A 186 5.23 -17.57 13.25
CA ALA A 186 5.30 -18.80 12.46
C ALA A 186 4.75 -18.58 11.03
N ALA A 187 3.62 -17.88 10.91
CA ALA A 187 3.01 -17.57 9.62
C ALA A 187 3.86 -16.62 8.76
N PHE A 188 4.50 -15.60 9.35
CA PHE A 188 5.44 -14.71 8.65
C PHE A 188 6.64 -15.48 8.12
N ASN A 189 7.26 -16.34 8.94
CA ASN A 189 8.37 -17.19 8.51
C ASN A 189 7.97 -18.10 7.33
N LYS A 190 6.77 -18.70 7.37
CA LYS A 190 6.24 -19.48 6.25
C LYS A 190 6.00 -18.61 5.00
N ALA A 191 5.49 -17.39 5.18
CA ALA A 191 5.18 -16.47 4.09
C ALA A 191 6.42 -15.98 3.33
N VAL A 192 7.62 -16.00 3.93
CA VAL A 192 8.88 -15.62 3.25
C VAL A 192 9.08 -16.40 1.94
N ALA A 193 8.68 -17.68 1.88
CA ALA A 193 8.81 -18.50 0.69
C ALA A 193 7.94 -18.05 -0.50
N TYR A 194 6.90 -17.25 -0.24
CA TYR A 194 5.88 -16.89 -1.24
C TYR A 194 5.72 -15.39 -1.43
N THR A 195 6.25 -14.58 -0.52
CA THR A 195 6.01 -13.14 -0.47
C THR A 195 7.27 -12.45 0.05
N PRO A 196 8.09 -11.83 -0.82
CA PRO A 196 9.37 -11.23 -0.43
C PRO A 196 9.23 -10.19 0.70
N ILE A 197 8.14 -9.42 0.71
CA ILE A 197 7.89 -8.42 1.77
C ILE A 197 7.75 -9.04 3.17
N ALA A 198 7.37 -10.33 3.28
CA ALA A 198 7.29 -11.02 4.57
C ALA A 198 8.65 -11.11 5.28
N LYS A 199 9.76 -11.10 4.52
CA LYS A 199 11.10 -11.07 5.10
C LYS A 199 11.31 -9.83 5.98
N ASN A 200 10.83 -8.67 5.54
CA ASN A 200 10.98 -7.43 6.30
C ASN A 200 10.23 -7.49 7.65
N TYR A 201 9.09 -8.20 7.70
CA TYR A 201 8.34 -8.41 8.94
C TYR A 201 9.10 -9.34 9.89
N VAL A 202 9.66 -10.44 9.36
CA VAL A 202 10.52 -11.34 10.14
C VAL A 202 11.73 -10.60 10.69
N ASP A 203 12.38 -9.77 9.87
CA ASP A 203 13.54 -8.98 10.26
C ASP A 203 13.17 -7.98 11.38
N VAL A 204 12.03 -7.28 11.28
CA VAL A 204 11.57 -6.38 12.35
C VAL A 204 11.28 -7.15 13.64
N LEU A 205 10.55 -8.25 13.54
CA LEU A 205 10.17 -9.08 14.69
C LEU A 205 11.36 -9.71 15.43
N ASN A 206 12.49 -9.89 14.74
CA ASN A 206 13.72 -10.44 15.32
C ASN A 206 14.63 -9.36 15.93
N ASN A 207 14.64 -8.15 15.36
CA ASN A 207 15.60 -7.11 15.72
C ASN A 207 15.02 -6.02 16.63
N TYR A 208 13.69 -5.85 16.65
CA TYR A 208 13.02 -4.83 17.45
C TYR A 208 12.02 -5.46 18.42
N LYS A 209 11.84 -4.79 19.56
CA LYS A 209 10.85 -5.15 20.57
C LYS A 209 9.95 -3.96 20.82
N GLN A 210 8.69 -4.26 21.12
CA GLN A 210 7.76 -3.22 21.59
C GLN A 210 8.26 -2.63 22.91
N THR A 211 8.18 -1.31 23.01
CA THR A 211 8.62 -0.51 24.15
C THR A 211 7.57 0.56 24.48
N THR A 212 7.78 1.28 25.57
CA THR A 212 6.88 2.34 26.05
C THR A 212 7.31 3.69 25.53
N LEU A 213 6.40 4.67 25.58
CA LEU A 213 6.70 6.04 25.13
C LEU A 213 7.86 6.69 25.91
N SER A 214 8.10 6.26 27.16
CA SER A 214 9.23 6.68 27.99
C SER A 214 10.62 6.33 27.43
N SER A 215 10.69 5.44 26.43
CA SER A 215 11.93 5.16 25.68
C SER A 215 12.46 6.38 24.93
N LEU A 216 11.63 7.40 24.70
CA LEU A 216 12.06 8.71 24.17
C LEU A 216 12.90 9.53 25.16
N ILE A 217 12.89 9.18 26.45
CA ILE A 217 13.59 9.88 27.53
C ILE A 217 14.90 9.17 27.88
N SER A 218 14.91 7.83 27.82
CA SER A 218 15.95 6.98 28.43
C SER A 218 16.99 6.48 27.41
N GLN A 219 17.55 7.37 26.58
CA GLN A 219 18.54 6.99 25.56
C GLN A 219 19.96 7.43 25.96
N PRO A 220 20.94 6.51 26.09
CA PRO A 220 22.31 6.89 26.42
C PRO A 220 23.13 7.40 25.22
N THR A 221 24.02 8.34 25.57
CA THR A 221 25.20 8.88 24.88
C THR A 221 25.04 9.86 23.71
N SER A 222 26.04 10.75 23.67
CA SER A 222 26.13 12.00 22.94
C SER A 222 25.92 11.86 21.44
N MET A 223 25.23 12.84 20.89
CA MET A 223 25.16 13.13 19.46
C MET A 223 26.55 12.96 18.80
N PRO A 224 26.71 12.10 17.77
CA PRO A 224 27.97 12.03 17.04
C PRO A 224 28.35 13.40 16.52
N ALA A 225 29.59 13.84 16.75
CA ALA A 225 30.01 15.21 16.45
C ALA A 225 29.84 15.61 14.97
N TYR A 226 29.89 14.63 14.05
CA TYR A 226 29.68 14.86 12.62
C TYR A 226 28.21 15.04 12.23
N CYS A 227 27.28 14.73 13.14
CA CYS A 227 25.86 14.68 12.87
C CYS A 227 25.16 15.97 13.28
N ALA A 228 24.70 16.74 12.30
CA ALA A 228 23.97 17.98 12.52
C ALA A 228 22.50 17.74 12.86
N GLN A 229 21.89 16.72 12.26
CA GLN A 229 20.49 16.38 12.44
C GLN A 229 20.34 14.91 12.80
N GLN A 230 19.58 14.63 13.85
CA GLN A 230 19.38 13.28 14.37
C GLN A 230 17.90 12.96 14.43
N LEU A 231 17.52 11.98 13.62
CA LEU A 231 16.15 11.52 13.48
C LEU A 231 15.91 10.34 14.41
N GLN A 232 14.96 10.47 15.32
CA GLN A 232 14.43 9.33 16.07
C GLN A 232 13.15 8.84 15.38
N PHE A 233 13.22 7.66 14.78
CA PHE A 233 12.06 7.01 14.17
C PHE A 233 11.23 6.32 15.25
N VAL A 234 9.91 6.54 15.22
CA VAL A 234 8.94 6.02 16.17
C VAL A 234 7.80 5.35 15.41
N ALA A 235 7.61 4.05 15.61
CA ALA A 235 6.55 3.28 14.98
C ALA A 235 5.50 2.87 16.01
N THR A 236 4.21 2.96 15.66
CA THR A 236 3.09 2.59 16.55
C THR A 236 2.44 1.25 16.20
N SER A 237 2.87 0.61 15.10
CA SER A 237 2.38 -0.69 14.65
C SER A 237 3.51 -1.51 14.01
N LEU A 238 3.29 -2.82 13.81
CA LEU A 238 4.26 -3.67 13.11
C LEU A 238 4.48 -3.20 11.67
N ASP A 239 3.41 -2.79 10.98
CA ASP A 239 3.52 -2.27 9.62
C ASP A 239 4.34 -0.97 9.59
N GLY A 240 4.11 -0.06 10.54
CA GLY A 240 4.90 1.16 10.70
C GLY A 240 6.36 0.88 11.02
N ALA A 241 6.65 -0.13 11.85
CA ALA A 241 8.03 -0.52 12.17
C ALA A 241 8.76 -1.10 10.94
N VAL A 242 8.05 -1.86 10.11
CA VAL A 242 8.55 -2.35 8.81
C VAL A 242 8.81 -1.18 7.86
N GLN A 243 7.90 -0.22 7.76
CA GLN A 243 8.08 0.98 6.94
C GLN A 243 9.29 1.80 7.42
N ALA A 244 9.41 2.05 8.73
CA ALA A 244 10.53 2.76 9.33
C ALA A 244 11.87 2.11 9.02
N MET A 245 11.97 0.78 9.14
CA MET A 245 13.17 0.03 8.78
C MET A 245 13.51 0.17 7.30
N ASN A 246 12.52 0.08 6.42
CA ASN A 246 12.74 0.20 4.98
C ASN A 246 13.17 1.61 4.59
N ILE A 247 12.56 2.65 5.15
CA ILE A 247 12.93 4.06 4.90
C ILE A 247 14.33 4.33 5.43
N LYS A 248 14.66 3.89 6.65
CA LYS A 248 16.02 4.01 7.21
C LYS A 248 17.06 3.38 6.28
N HIS A 249 16.84 2.13 5.87
CA HIS A 249 17.77 1.45 4.95
C HIS A 249 17.83 2.10 3.56
N ALA A 250 16.74 2.68 3.07
CA ALA A 250 16.74 3.39 1.80
C ALA A 250 17.56 4.68 1.89
N PHE A 251 17.34 5.46 2.96
CA PHE A 251 18.06 6.69 3.25
C PHE A 251 19.57 6.47 3.36
N GLU A 252 19.99 5.48 4.16
CA GLU A 252 21.41 5.15 4.36
C GLU A 252 22.14 4.71 3.08
N ARG A 253 21.39 4.25 2.07
CA ARG A 253 21.93 3.83 0.77
C ARG A 253 21.80 4.90 -0.32
N ASP A 254 21.09 5.99 -0.05
CA ASP A 254 20.84 7.04 -1.04
C ASP A 254 22.07 7.94 -1.22
N LYS A 255 22.84 7.66 -2.26
CA LYS A 255 24.07 8.41 -2.58
C LYS A 255 23.83 9.91 -2.78
N ARG A 256 22.62 10.33 -3.18
CA ARG A 256 22.29 11.75 -3.39
C ARG A 256 22.32 12.53 -2.08
N LEU A 257 21.93 11.89 -0.98
CA LEU A 257 21.82 12.49 0.35
C LEU A 257 23.03 12.15 1.24
N SER A 258 23.92 11.26 0.81
CA SER A 258 25.07 10.77 1.58
C SER A 258 26.04 11.84 2.10
N THR A 259 26.02 13.05 1.54
CA THR A 259 26.88 14.17 1.98
C THR A 259 26.26 15.05 3.06
N LEU A 260 24.98 14.82 3.38
CA LEU A 260 24.25 15.53 4.43
C LEU A 260 24.61 14.93 5.80
N PRO A 261 24.94 15.75 6.82
CA PRO A 261 25.24 15.28 8.17
C PRO A 261 23.96 14.90 8.95
N ILE A 262 23.17 13.96 8.41
CA ILE A 262 21.92 13.47 9.01
C ILE A 262 22.12 12.02 9.44
N CYS A 263 21.74 11.69 10.67
CA CYS A 263 21.80 10.34 11.20
C CYS A 263 20.42 9.88 11.66
N VAL A 264 20.18 8.58 11.54
CA VAL A 264 18.93 7.95 11.97
C VAL A 264 19.23 6.97 13.10
N SER A 265 18.63 7.21 14.25
CA SER A 265 18.75 6.34 15.42
C SER A 265 18.05 4.99 15.21
N SER A 266 18.27 4.06 16.14
CA SER A 266 17.50 2.81 16.16
C SER A 266 16.01 3.11 16.32
N ILE A 267 15.16 2.33 15.65
CA ILE A 267 13.71 2.53 15.66
C ILE A 267 13.18 2.23 17.07
N ILE A 268 12.37 3.15 17.58
CA ILE A 268 11.54 2.93 18.76
C ILE A 268 10.21 2.37 18.25
N TRP A 269 9.94 1.11 18.55
CA TRP A 269 8.64 0.49 18.23
C TRP A 269 7.78 0.50 19.49
N LEU A 270 6.76 1.34 19.50
CA LEU A 270 5.86 1.47 20.65
C LEU A 270 4.90 0.29 20.72
N ALA A 271 4.58 -0.13 21.94
CA ALA A 271 3.48 -1.04 22.20
C ALA A 271 2.14 -0.38 21.84
N GLN A 272 1.11 -1.20 21.67
CA GLN A 272 -0.22 -0.71 21.32
C GLN A 272 -0.75 0.22 22.42
N ASN A 273 -1.37 1.34 22.02
CA ASN A 273 -1.95 2.37 22.89
C ASN A 273 -0.95 3.18 23.74
N GLU A 274 0.36 3.09 23.48
CA GLU A 274 1.37 3.94 24.15
C GLU A 274 1.37 5.39 23.66
N LEU A 275 0.85 5.63 22.45
CA LEU A 275 0.75 6.96 21.86
C LEU A 275 -0.65 7.15 21.27
N GLU A 276 -1.41 8.07 21.85
CA GLU A 276 -2.73 8.45 21.35
C GLU A 276 -2.58 9.49 20.24
N CYS A 277 -3.23 9.25 19.09
CA CYS A 277 -3.19 10.17 17.94
C CYS A 277 -4.58 10.35 17.33
N ASP A 278 -5.03 11.61 17.29
CA ASP A 278 -6.33 11.99 16.77
C ASP A 278 -6.21 12.47 15.32
N LEU A 279 -7.21 12.14 14.50
CA LEU A 279 -7.29 12.61 13.12
C LEU A 279 -8.01 13.97 13.07
N ALA A 280 -7.28 15.01 12.70
CA ALA A 280 -7.81 16.36 12.52
C ALA A 280 -7.42 16.88 11.12
N ASP A 281 -8.41 17.27 10.32
CA ASP A 281 -8.21 17.77 8.94
C ASP A 281 -7.36 16.83 8.05
N GLY A 282 -7.56 15.51 8.22
CA GLY A 282 -6.81 14.49 7.50
C GLY A 282 -5.36 14.28 7.95
N ARG A 283 -4.92 14.94 9.03
CA ARG A 283 -3.60 14.75 9.65
C ARG A 283 -3.75 14.14 11.04
N LYS A 284 -2.85 13.20 11.39
CA LYS A 284 -2.79 12.66 12.75
C LYS A 284 -1.96 13.59 13.64
N VAL A 285 -2.52 14.00 14.77
CA VAL A 285 -1.83 14.77 15.81
C VAL A 285 -1.73 13.87 17.04
N CYS A 286 -0.51 13.64 17.53
CA CYS A 286 -0.26 12.73 18.63
C CYS A 286 -0.03 13.46 19.96
N ASP A 287 -0.57 12.92 21.05
CA ASP A 287 -0.36 13.46 22.39
C ASP A 287 1.01 13.05 22.95
N LEU A 288 1.90 14.03 23.07
CA LEU A 288 3.23 13.86 23.68
C LEU A 288 3.32 14.45 25.09
N SER A 289 2.19 14.80 25.71
CA SER A 289 2.15 15.49 27.00
C SER A 289 2.86 14.72 28.10
N SER A 290 2.78 13.39 28.11
CA SER A 290 3.45 12.53 29.09
C SER A 290 4.98 12.62 29.01
N VAL A 291 5.54 12.80 27.81
CA VAL A 291 6.98 12.99 27.57
C VAL A 291 7.36 14.45 27.80
N ALA A 292 6.57 15.39 27.30
CA ALA A 292 6.82 16.82 27.42
C ALA A 292 6.84 17.28 28.90
N LYS A 293 6.11 16.61 29.79
CA LYS A 293 6.13 16.87 31.25
C LYS A 293 7.46 16.49 31.93
N GLN A 294 8.32 15.72 31.27
CA GLN A 294 9.59 15.25 31.83
C GLN A 294 10.73 16.19 31.45
N SER A 295 11.66 16.43 32.36
CA SER A 295 12.87 17.22 32.09
C SER A 295 14.02 16.30 31.69
N PHE A 296 14.45 16.35 30.44
CA PHE A 296 15.60 15.62 29.92
C PHE A 296 16.21 16.32 28.71
N VAL A 297 17.51 16.07 28.47
CA VAL A 297 18.18 16.54 27.24
C VAL A 297 18.01 15.46 26.17
N PRO A 298 17.27 15.72 25.08
CA PRO A 298 17.11 14.74 24.02
C PRO A 298 18.43 14.56 23.29
N ASN A 299 18.75 13.30 22.94
CA ASN A 299 19.88 12.96 22.08
C ASN A 299 19.46 12.84 20.61
N TYR A 300 18.36 13.48 20.24
CA TYR A 300 17.80 13.58 18.90
C TYR A 300 17.32 15.00 18.69
N THR A 301 17.35 15.47 17.45
CA THR A 301 16.88 16.82 17.11
C THR A 301 15.48 16.81 16.51
N HIS A 302 15.06 15.69 15.92
CA HIS A 302 13.77 15.54 15.26
C HIS A 302 13.13 14.17 15.52
N LEU A 303 11.80 14.12 15.46
CA LEU A 303 11.01 12.89 15.53
C LEU A 303 10.42 12.55 14.16
N VAL A 304 10.32 11.26 13.84
CA VAL A 304 9.57 10.78 12.67
C VAL A 304 8.63 9.67 13.11
N PHE A 305 7.33 9.94 13.07
CA PHE A 305 6.29 9.01 13.46
C PHE A 305 5.77 8.24 12.24
N PHE A 306 5.69 6.93 12.37
CA PHE A 306 5.11 6.00 11.38
C PHE A 306 3.77 5.50 11.90
N LEU A 307 2.69 5.99 11.29
CA LEU A 307 1.30 5.84 11.71
C LEU A 307 0.50 5.00 10.70
N GLU A 308 -0.67 4.50 11.10
CA GLU A 308 -1.51 3.67 10.21
C GLU A 308 -2.19 4.47 9.08
N GLU A 309 -2.46 5.76 9.31
CA GLU A 309 -3.25 6.61 8.42
C GLU A 309 -2.92 8.10 8.62
N GLY A 310 -3.37 8.93 7.68
CA GLY A 310 -3.21 10.39 7.70
C GLY A 310 -2.42 10.89 6.48
N LYS A 311 -2.40 12.21 6.28
CA LYS A 311 -1.51 12.84 5.29
C LYS A 311 -0.15 13.09 5.91
N ALA A 312 0.92 12.85 5.15
CA ALA A 312 2.26 13.25 5.52
C ALA A 312 2.35 14.75 5.82
N TYR A 313 3.09 15.12 6.86
CA TYR A 313 3.43 16.51 7.15
C TYR A 313 4.55 16.64 8.18
N VAL A 314 5.15 17.82 8.22
CA VAL A 314 6.06 18.27 9.28
C VAL A 314 5.42 19.35 10.16
N ASN A 315 5.64 19.24 11.47
CA ASN A 315 5.28 20.27 12.45
C ASN A 315 6.26 20.29 13.62
N ASP A 316 6.81 21.47 13.95
CA ASP A 316 7.63 21.74 15.15
C ASP A 316 8.79 20.75 15.40
N GLY A 317 9.43 20.22 14.36
CA GLY A 317 10.52 19.25 14.49
C GLY A 317 10.08 17.78 14.53
N ALA A 318 8.79 17.50 14.38
CA ALA A 318 8.26 16.17 14.10
C ALA A 318 7.78 16.04 12.65
N MET A 319 8.00 14.87 12.06
CA MET A 319 7.39 14.42 10.82
C MET A 319 6.42 13.30 11.14
N PHE A 320 5.29 13.27 10.45
CA PHE A 320 4.30 12.21 10.57
C PHE A 320 4.11 11.59 9.18
N LEU A 321 4.26 10.27 9.09
CA LEU A 321 4.10 9.49 7.87
C LEU A 321 3.04 8.42 8.09
N ALA A 322 2.13 8.27 7.16
CA ALA A 322 1.17 7.18 7.09
C ALA A 322 1.76 5.95 6.39
N GLN A 323 1.08 4.82 6.54
CA GLN A 323 1.54 3.52 6.07
C GLN A 323 1.75 3.44 4.54
N ASP A 324 1.04 4.26 3.77
CA ASP A 324 1.11 4.34 2.31
C ASP A 324 2.16 5.35 1.81
N ASP A 325 2.76 6.15 2.70
CA ASP A 325 3.79 7.11 2.31
C ASP A 325 5.08 6.43 1.82
N THR A 326 5.57 6.93 0.69
CA THR A 326 6.76 6.38 0.04
C THR A 326 8.04 7.02 0.57
N TYR A 327 9.19 6.40 0.26
CA TYR A 327 10.50 7.01 0.54
C TYR A 327 10.65 8.41 -0.10
N ALA A 328 10.00 8.67 -1.24
CA ALA A 328 10.06 9.98 -1.88
C ALA A 328 9.32 11.05 -1.05
N VAL A 329 8.17 10.69 -0.46
CA VAL A 329 7.44 11.54 0.50
C VAL A 329 8.31 11.82 1.73
N PHE A 330 8.96 10.80 2.31
CA PHE A 330 9.89 11.01 3.42
C PHE A 330 11.00 12.03 3.09
N VAL A 331 11.61 11.96 1.90
CA VAL A 331 12.67 12.91 1.51
C VAL A 331 12.13 14.32 1.30
N HIS A 332 10.91 14.45 0.76
CA HIS A 332 10.21 15.72 0.63
C HIS A 332 9.97 16.36 2.00
N GLU A 333 9.33 15.62 2.92
CA GLU A 333 9.10 16.08 4.29
C GLU A 333 10.40 16.37 5.03
N LEU A 334 11.46 15.59 4.79
CA LEU A 334 12.76 15.81 5.42
C LEU A 334 13.37 17.18 5.06
N ALA A 335 13.10 17.68 3.85
CA ALA A 335 13.58 19.00 3.43
C ALA A 335 12.86 20.15 4.16
N HIS A 336 11.61 19.96 4.57
CA HIS A 336 10.90 20.93 5.41
C HIS A 336 11.59 21.15 6.76
N PHE A 337 12.29 20.16 7.32
CA PHE A 337 13.04 20.35 8.56
C PHE A 337 14.15 21.42 8.46
N VAL A 338 14.71 21.63 7.27
CA VAL A 338 15.69 22.71 7.03
C VAL A 338 15.05 23.98 6.45
N GLY A 339 13.72 24.03 6.41
CA GLY A 339 12.96 25.22 6.04
C GLY A 339 12.67 25.35 4.54
N PHE A 340 12.89 24.30 3.74
CA PHE A 340 12.43 24.31 2.35
C PHE A 340 10.90 24.38 2.35
N VAL A 341 10.34 25.04 1.35
CA VAL A 341 8.89 25.19 1.17
C VAL A 341 8.46 24.52 -0.12
N ASP A 342 7.21 24.10 -0.16
CA ASP A 342 6.59 23.55 -1.35
C ASP A 342 6.58 24.54 -2.51
N GLU A 343 6.79 24.02 -3.72
CA GLU A 343 6.86 24.79 -4.96
C GLU A 343 5.54 24.77 -5.76
N TYR A 344 4.52 24.06 -5.25
CA TYR A 344 3.15 24.09 -5.74
C TYR A 344 2.31 25.15 -5.02
N SER A 345 1.12 25.46 -5.56
CA SER A 345 0.22 26.49 -5.04
C SER A 345 -0.22 26.19 -3.60
N LEU A 346 0.17 27.05 -2.66
CA LEU A 346 -0.15 26.89 -1.24
C LEU A 346 -1.50 27.54 -0.90
N PRO A 347 -2.22 27.00 0.11
CA PRO A 347 -3.38 27.68 0.69
C PRO A 347 -2.98 29.07 1.21
N SER A 348 -3.86 30.06 1.04
CA SER A 348 -3.54 31.48 1.29
C SER A 348 -2.94 31.75 2.67
N ALA A 349 -3.43 31.08 3.72
CA ALA A 349 -2.89 31.25 5.08
C ALA A 349 -1.41 30.83 5.19
N LEU A 350 -1.03 29.73 4.54
CA LEU A 350 0.35 29.23 4.55
C LEU A 350 1.23 30.06 3.59
N ALA A 351 0.68 30.43 2.42
CA ALA A 351 1.35 31.35 1.50
C ALA A 351 1.70 32.68 2.18
N GLN A 352 0.82 33.25 3.01
CA GLN A 352 1.10 34.51 3.72
C GLN A 352 2.32 34.39 4.64
N GLN A 353 2.48 33.24 5.31
CA GLN A 353 3.61 32.99 6.21
C GLN A 353 4.93 32.93 5.44
N HIS A 354 4.96 32.25 4.29
CA HIS A 354 6.19 32.05 3.52
C HIS A 354 6.51 33.19 2.56
N CYS A 355 5.51 33.81 1.93
CA CYS A 355 5.73 34.75 0.84
C CYS A 355 6.08 36.16 1.33
N TYR A 356 5.48 36.65 2.43
CA TYR A 356 5.77 38.00 2.93
C TYR A 356 7.08 38.09 3.72
N LYS A 357 7.46 37.03 4.44
CA LYS A 357 8.72 36.99 5.20
C LYS A 357 9.88 36.38 4.41
N SER A 358 9.56 35.48 3.46
CA SER A 358 10.48 34.76 2.56
C SER A 358 11.81 34.35 3.17
N TYR A 359 11.78 33.59 4.28
CA TYR A 359 12.97 32.95 4.83
C TYR A 359 13.30 31.60 4.17
N ALA A 360 12.35 31.04 3.42
CA ALA A 360 12.55 29.76 2.76
C ALA A 360 13.73 29.85 1.77
N PRO A 361 14.69 28.92 1.83
CA PRO A 361 15.93 29.01 1.06
C PRO A 361 15.69 28.70 -0.42
N ASN A 362 14.65 27.94 -0.78
CA ASN A 362 14.31 27.58 -2.17
C ASN A 362 13.24 28.49 -2.81
N LEU A 363 12.81 29.56 -2.12
CA LEU A 363 11.75 30.46 -2.61
C LEU A 363 12.26 31.90 -2.64
N LEU A 364 12.13 32.59 -3.77
CA LEU A 364 12.40 34.02 -3.89
C LEU A 364 11.14 34.75 -4.35
N VAL A 365 10.61 35.67 -3.54
CA VAL A 365 9.50 36.55 -3.94
C VAL A 365 10.10 37.87 -4.41
N SER A 366 9.90 38.20 -5.68
CA SER A 366 10.43 39.42 -6.30
C SER A 366 9.61 39.77 -7.54
N ASN A 367 9.65 41.04 -7.94
CA ASN A 367 9.29 41.40 -9.32
C ASN A 367 10.47 41.14 -10.27
N ASP A 368 10.21 41.11 -11.57
CA ASP A 368 11.23 40.83 -12.60
C ASP A 368 12.33 41.90 -12.65
N GLU A 369 12.04 43.15 -12.26
CA GLU A 369 12.95 44.28 -12.38
C GLU A 369 14.19 44.16 -11.48
N ILE A 370 14.02 43.69 -10.23
CA ILE A 370 15.12 43.59 -9.25
C ILE A 370 15.55 42.15 -8.97
N LEU A 371 14.98 41.18 -9.70
CA LEU A 371 15.16 39.74 -9.47
C LEU A 371 16.64 39.33 -9.35
N TYR A 372 17.46 39.78 -10.29
CA TYR A 372 18.88 39.46 -10.36
C TYR A 372 19.72 40.25 -9.35
N GLU A 373 19.22 41.36 -8.82
CA GLU A 373 19.91 42.16 -7.79
C GLU A 373 19.58 41.67 -6.37
N HIS A 374 18.52 40.89 -6.23
CA HIS A 374 18.06 40.39 -4.93
C HIS A 374 19.11 39.51 -4.24
N GLU A 375 19.32 39.73 -2.93
CA GLU A 375 20.35 39.04 -2.13
C GLU A 375 20.26 37.52 -2.20
N LYS A 376 19.03 36.98 -2.15
CA LYS A 376 18.77 35.54 -2.31
C LYS A 376 19.17 35.00 -3.69
N TYR A 377 18.92 35.71 -4.78
CA TYR A 377 19.42 35.31 -6.10
C TYR A 377 20.96 35.29 -6.11
N GLN A 378 21.59 36.31 -5.55
CA GLN A 378 23.05 36.37 -5.42
C GLN A 378 23.60 35.22 -4.57
N LEU A 379 22.90 34.82 -3.51
CA LEU A 379 23.24 33.63 -2.72
C LEU A 379 23.13 32.35 -3.55
N TRP A 380 22.06 32.16 -4.30
CA TRP A 380 21.93 31.00 -5.19
C TRP A 380 23.01 30.97 -6.28
N GLN A 381 23.35 32.13 -6.85
CA GLN A 381 24.45 32.23 -7.82
C GLN A 381 25.79 31.82 -7.18
N ARG A 382 26.03 32.11 -5.90
CA ARG A 382 27.24 31.62 -5.20
C ARG A 382 27.27 30.10 -5.07
N TYR A 383 26.14 29.46 -4.75
CA TYR A 383 26.07 27.99 -4.73
C TYR A 383 26.25 27.41 -6.14
N GLN A 384 25.72 28.06 -7.17
CA GLN A 384 25.92 27.64 -8.56
C GLN A 384 27.40 27.75 -8.97
N ASP A 385 28.05 28.87 -8.66
CA ASP A 385 29.48 29.06 -8.90
C ASP A 385 30.31 27.96 -8.19
N GLN A 386 29.93 27.58 -6.96
CA GLN A 386 30.57 26.47 -6.23
C GLN A 386 30.37 25.11 -6.93
N LEU A 387 29.17 24.81 -7.42
CA LEU A 387 28.90 23.57 -8.17
C LEU A 387 29.72 23.48 -9.44
N ILE A 388 29.88 24.59 -10.17
CA ILE A 388 30.71 24.64 -11.37
C ILE A 388 32.15 24.29 -11.00
N LEU A 389 32.69 24.89 -9.95
CA LEU A 389 34.06 24.62 -9.48
C LEU A 389 34.28 23.17 -9.07
N LEU A 390 33.32 22.56 -8.36
CA LEU A 390 33.40 21.16 -7.92
C LEU A 390 33.34 20.15 -9.08
N ASN A 391 32.76 20.53 -10.22
CA ASN A 391 32.60 19.67 -11.39
C ASN A 391 33.67 19.91 -12.48
N LEU A 392 34.63 20.82 -12.25
CA LEU A 392 35.77 20.98 -13.15
C LEU A 392 36.63 19.71 -13.10
N PRO A 393 36.99 19.11 -14.26
CA PRO A 393 37.91 18.00 -14.26
C PRO A 393 39.26 18.44 -13.66
N ASN A 394 39.78 17.68 -12.70
CA ASN A 394 41.15 17.83 -12.17
C ASN A 394 42.15 17.63 -13.30
N ARG A 395 42.45 18.68 -14.08
CA ARG A 395 43.59 18.69 -14.99
C ARG A 395 44.79 19.24 -14.25
N GLY A 396 45.61 18.32 -13.74
CA GLY A 396 47.05 18.54 -13.63
C GLY A 396 47.68 18.57 -15.02
N GLU A 397 47.34 19.58 -15.82
CA GLU A 397 48.12 19.97 -16.99
C GLU A 397 48.69 21.35 -16.69
N GLU A 398 50.02 21.40 -16.71
CA GLU A 398 50.84 22.58 -16.48
C GLU A 398 50.29 23.79 -17.24
N LEU A 399 50.14 24.90 -16.51
CA LEU A 399 49.91 26.22 -17.08
C LEU A 399 51.15 26.61 -17.89
N SER A 400 51.14 26.35 -19.21
CA SER A 400 51.95 27.14 -20.13
C SER A 400 51.31 28.53 -20.21
N GLU A 401 52.12 29.55 -19.92
CA GLU A 401 51.75 30.95 -20.00
C GLU A 401 51.39 31.33 -21.44
N ASP A 402 50.12 31.25 -21.80
CA ASP A 402 49.59 31.93 -22.98
C ASP A 402 48.71 33.11 -22.56
N LYS A 403 49.35 34.28 -22.56
CA LYS A 403 48.75 35.60 -22.39
C LYS A 403 47.87 35.94 -23.60
N GLN A 404 46.72 35.30 -23.78
CA GLN A 404 45.58 35.81 -24.58
C GLN A 404 44.48 34.75 -24.73
N SER A 405 43.72 34.47 -23.66
CA SER A 405 42.30 34.15 -23.86
C SER A 405 41.48 34.47 -22.60
N ASN A 406 40.69 35.53 -22.69
CA ASN A 406 39.63 35.87 -21.74
C ASN A 406 38.41 34.94 -21.99
N LYS A 407 38.64 33.62 -22.04
CA LYS A 407 37.67 32.64 -22.58
C LYS A 407 37.18 31.58 -21.58
N TYR A 408 37.64 31.62 -20.32
CA TYR A 408 37.26 30.64 -19.30
C TYR A 408 36.47 31.20 -18.09
N THR A 409 35.89 32.39 -18.20
CA THR A 409 35.00 32.97 -17.18
C THR A 409 33.73 33.57 -17.79
N LYS A 410 33.08 32.86 -18.73
CA LYS A 410 31.64 33.07 -18.92
C LYS A 410 30.96 32.39 -17.73
N ARG A 411 30.64 33.16 -16.67
CA ARG A 411 29.76 32.71 -15.59
C ARG A 411 28.54 32.08 -16.25
N LEU A 412 28.38 30.76 -16.14
CA LEU A 412 27.12 30.11 -16.44
C LEU A 412 26.12 30.65 -15.40
N SER A 413 25.18 31.47 -15.88
CA SER A 413 24.13 32.03 -15.04
C SER A 413 23.30 30.90 -14.44
N LEU A 414 22.91 31.05 -13.18
CA LEU A 414 21.94 30.16 -12.55
C LEU A 414 20.62 30.18 -13.34
N ASP A 415 20.15 28.99 -13.74
CA ASP A 415 18.81 28.84 -14.30
C ASP A 415 17.78 28.82 -13.16
N ILE A 416 16.82 29.75 -13.22
CA ILE A 416 15.68 29.86 -12.30
C ILE A 416 14.37 29.69 -13.06
N ALA A 417 13.30 29.32 -12.38
CA ALA A 417 11.95 29.30 -12.94
C ALA A 417 10.92 29.82 -11.93
N PRO A 418 9.71 30.21 -12.39
CA PRO A 418 8.61 30.55 -11.50
C PRO A 418 8.28 29.40 -10.54
N SER A 419 7.89 29.76 -9.32
CA SER A 419 7.33 28.85 -8.31
C SER A 419 5.87 29.20 -8.08
N LEU A 420 5.01 28.20 -7.93
CA LEU A 420 3.58 28.42 -7.69
C LEU A 420 3.26 28.68 -6.21
N THR A 421 4.24 28.55 -5.31
CA THR A 421 4.08 28.73 -3.84
C THR A 421 3.24 29.94 -3.43
N CYS A 422 3.39 31.08 -4.11
CA CYS A 422 2.76 32.35 -3.77
C CYS A 422 1.60 32.76 -4.68
N GLU A 423 1.17 31.86 -5.58
CA GLU A 423 0.13 32.13 -6.58
C GLU A 423 -1.20 32.56 -5.95
N SER A 424 -1.59 31.95 -4.81
CA SER A 424 -2.84 32.28 -4.11
C SER A 424 -2.88 33.69 -3.49
N LEU A 425 -1.77 34.43 -3.56
CA LEU A 425 -1.65 35.83 -3.12
C LEU A 425 -1.38 36.78 -4.29
N ASP A 426 -1.42 36.31 -5.53
CA ASP A 426 -1.06 37.06 -6.74
C ASP A 426 0.36 37.65 -6.67
N LEU A 427 1.29 36.94 -6.02
CA LEU A 427 2.70 37.33 -5.91
C LEU A 427 3.58 36.47 -6.80
N THR A 428 4.48 37.11 -7.55
CA THR A 428 5.49 36.40 -8.35
C THR A 428 6.59 35.84 -7.45
N ALA A 429 6.86 34.56 -7.60
CA ALA A 429 7.93 33.88 -6.89
C ALA A 429 8.74 32.96 -7.83
N TYR A 430 9.98 32.68 -7.45
CA TYR A 430 10.94 31.89 -8.21
C TYR A 430 11.60 30.84 -7.35
N LYS A 431 12.10 29.79 -8.01
CA LYS A 431 12.90 28.70 -7.43
C LYS A 431 14.25 28.58 -8.16
N PRO A 432 15.31 28.07 -7.50
CA PRO A 432 16.65 27.93 -8.07
C PRO A 432 16.81 26.71 -8.99
N SER A 433 15.79 26.40 -9.79
CA SER A 433 15.85 25.33 -10.78
C SER A 433 14.82 25.57 -11.88
N SER A 434 15.22 25.35 -13.13
CA SER A 434 14.31 25.29 -14.28
C SER A 434 13.57 23.95 -14.44
N GLN A 435 13.94 22.95 -13.63
CA GLN A 435 13.35 21.62 -13.69
C GLN A 435 12.25 21.45 -12.65
N LEU A 436 11.36 20.49 -12.89
CA LEU A 436 10.41 20.00 -11.90
C LEU A 436 11.20 19.34 -10.75
N THR A 437 10.98 19.79 -9.51
CA THR A 437 11.75 19.36 -8.34
C THR A 437 10.90 18.50 -7.41
N PHE A 438 11.57 17.81 -6.47
CA PHE A 438 10.90 17.06 -5.41
C PHE A 438 10.06 17.92 -4.45
N MET A 439 10.28 19.25 -4.39
CA MET A 439 9.46 20.17 -3.61
C MET A 439 8.21 20.64 -4.36
N GLU A 440 8.16 20.46 -5.69
CA GLU A 440 6.96 20.73 -6.49
C GLU A 440 6.08 19.48 -6.61
N TYR A 441 6.71 18.32 -6.83
CA TYR A 441 6.03 17.04 -6.87
C TYR A 441 6.96 15.91 -6.39
N HIS A 442 6.61 15.27 -5.28
CA HIS A 442 7.50 14.31 -4.60
C HIS A 442 7.87 13.10 -5.46
N ASP A 443 7.00 12.63 -6.35
CA ASP A 443 7.28 11.46 -7.22
C ASP A 443 8.39 11.72 -8.26
N THR A 444 8.71 12.99 -8.54
CA THR A 444 9.75 13.34 -9.52
C THR A 444 11.12 12.84 -9.10
N ARG A 445 11.35 12.70 -7.78
CA ARG A 445 12.62 12.30 -7.16
C ARG A 445 13.82 13.14 -7.63
N ASN A 446 13.59 14.27 -8.29
CA ASN A 446 14.63 15.15 -8.78
C ASN A 446 15.02 16.13 -7.66
N ILE A 447 16.23 15.97 -7.14
CA ILE A 447 16.80 16.88 -6.13
C ILE A 447 17.94 17.63 -6.82
N PRO A 448 17.74 18.88 -7.25
CA PRO A 448 18.79 19.61 -7.96
C PRO A 448 20.04 19.75 -7.07
N PRO A 449 21.27 19.68 -7.62
CA PRO A 449 22.49 19.75 -6.81
C PRO A 449 22.61 21.00 -5.93
N ILE A 450 22.04 22.12 -6.37
CA ILE A 450 21.99 23.36 -5.58
C ILE A 450 21.16 23.19 -4.30
N TYR A 451 20.10 22.38 -4.32
CA TYR A 451 19.29 22.05 -3.14
C TYR A 451 20.11 21.25 -2.13
N ILE A 452 20.91 20.28 -2.58
CA ILE A 452 21.82 19.52 -1.70
C ILE A 452 22.86 20.44 -1.04
N LEU A 453 23.43 21.40 -1.78
CA LEU A 453 24.38 22.35 -1.19
C LEU A 453 23.72 23.29 -0.18
N MET A 454 22.56 23.87 -0.51
CA MET A 454 21.80 24.71 0.41
C MET A 454 21.43 23.93 1.68
N TRP A 455 20.92 22.71 1.52
CA TRP A 455 20.56 21.82 2.63
C TRP A 455 21.76 21.54 3.54
N LYS A 456 22.91 21.18 2.94
CA LYS A 456 24.14 20.94 3.69
C LYS A 456 24.60 22.17 4.47
N ASP A 457 24.49 23.35 3.89
CA ASP A 457 24.89 24.61 4.53
C ASP A 457 23.96 24.97 5.70
N LEU A 458 22.64 24.81 5.51
CA LEU A 458 21.64 25.02 6.56
C LEU A 458 21.85 24.07 7.75
N LEU A 459 22.17 22.81 7.49
CA LEU A 459 22.50 21.85 8.54
C LEU A 459 23.77 22.25 9.31
N LYS A 460 24.76 22.85 8.65
CA LYS A 460 25.96 23.34 9.34
C LYS A 460 25.70 24.58 10.18
N GLN A 461 24.85 25.49 9.69
CA GLN A 461 24.50 26.72 10.41
C GLN A 461 23.69 26.41 11.69
N ARG A 462 22.85 25.38 11.63
CA ARG A 462 22.00 24.89 12.74
C ARG A 462 22.58 23.66 13.43
N HIS A 463 23.90 23.50 13.37
CA HIS A 463 24.56 22.33 13.94
C HIS A 463 24.33 22.32 15.45
N HIS A 464 23.64 21.28 15.94
CA HIS A 464 23.17 21.09 17.32
C HIS A 464 21.85 21.74 17.73
N ASP A 465 21.11 22.41 16.83
CA ASP A 465 19.76 22.89 17.14
C ASP A 465 18.83 21.70 17.42
N ILE A 466 18.15 21.71 18.57
CA ILE A 466 17.24 20.65 18.99
C ILE A 466 15.81 21.04 18.61
N ALA A 467 15.46 20.93 17.31
CA ALA A 467 14.16 21.38 16.81
C ALA A 467 12.94 20.78 17.54
N VAL A 468 13.05 19.54 18.03
CA VAL A 468 12.00 18.86 18.81
C VAL A 468 11.65 19.58 20.12
N THR A 469 12.48 20.50 20.64
CA THR A 469 12.13 21.29 21.83
C THR A 469 10.91 22.18 21.57
N ALA A 470 10.72 22.67 20.33
CA ALA A 470 9.53 23.42 19.97
C ALA A 470 8.26 22.57 20.07
N LEU A 471 8.32 21.31 19.62
CA LEU A 471 7.23 20.34 19.76
C LEU A 471 6.90 20.08 21.23
N PHE A 472 7.90 19.80 22.05
CA PHE A 472 7.69 19.51 23.47
C PHE A 472 7.23 20.75 24.25
N MET A 473 7.75 21.94 23.93
CA MET A 473 7.28 23.20 24.50
C MET A 473 5.79 23.40 24.21
N LYS A 474 5.37 23.24 22.95
CA LYS A 474 3.97 23.40 22.55
C LYS A 474 3.05 22.35 23.18
N SER A 475 3.51 21.10 23.25
CA SER A 475 2.79 20.02 23.94
C SER A 475 2.64 20.29 25.46
N ALA A 476 3.68 20.84 26.11
CA ALA A 476 3.62 21.29 27.50
C ALA A 476 2.65 22.46 27.71
N GLN A 477 2.62 23.43 26.79
CA GLN A 477 1.67 24.55 26.82
C GLN A 477 0.22 24.08 26.67
N GLN A 478 -0.04 23.15 25.74
CA GLN A 478 -1.38 22.59 25.51
C GLN A 478 -1.89 21.77 26.69
N SER A 479 -0.99 21.25 27.53
CA SER A 479 -1.33 20.51 28.76
C SER A 479 -1.25 21.36 30.03
N ASP A 480 -1.24 22.69 29.89
CA ASP A 480 -1.16 23.68 30.98
C ASP A 480 0.03 23.48 31.95
N ASN A 481 1.12 22.87 31.48
CA ASN A 481 2.34 22.70 32.27
C ASN A 481 3.38 23.78 31.95
N GLN A 482 3.23 24.94 32.60
CA GLN A 482 4.13 26.09 32.40
C GLN A 482 5.59 25.80 32.77
N GLY A 483 5.84 24.97 33.80
CA GLY A 483 7.20 24.62 34.22
C GLY A 483 7.94 23.82 33.15
N ALA A 484 7.26 22.85 32.55
CA ALA A 484 7.80 22.10 31.42
C ALA A 484 7.96 22.97 30.17
N ALA A 485 7.00 23.84 29.86
CA ALA A 485 7.14 24.77 28.73
C ALA A 485 8.36 25.68 28.87
N LEU A 486 8.61 26.21 30.07
CA LEU A 486 9.78 27.03 30.37
C LEU A 486 11.08 26.22 30.22
N TYR A 487 11.09 24.98 30.71
CA TYR A 487 12.24 24.08 30.53
C TYR A 487 12.60 23.91 29.04
N TRP A 488 11.61 23.57 28.21
CA TRP A 488 11.83 23.34 26.78
C TRP A 488 12.21 24.59 26.01
N SER A 489 11.78 25.78 26.46
CA SER A 489 12.17 27.06 25.86
C SER A 489 13.63 27.46 26.14
N GLY A 490 14.32 26.75 27.03
CA GLY A 490 15.72 27.04 27.41
C GLY A 490 16.78 26.37 26.54
N PHE A 491 16.37 25.57 25.55
CA PHE A 491 17.21 25.01 24.50
C PHE A 491 17.17 25.91 23.27
#